data_AF-A0AAV9EYU3-F1
#
_entry.id   AF-A0AAV9EYU3-F1
#
_cell.length_a   1.000
_cell.length_b   1.000
_cell.length_c   1.000
_cell.angle_alpha   90.00
_cell.angle_beta   90.00
_cell.angle_gamma   90.00
#
_symmetry.space_group_name_H-M   'P 1'
#
loop_
_entity.id
_entity.type
_entity.pdbx_description
1 polymer ?
#
loop_
_entity_poly.entity_id
_entity_poly.type
_entity_poly.pdbx_seq_one_letter_code
_entity_poly.pdbx_strand_id
1 'polypeptide(L)'
;MAVTLFFLTFFFMLPITIVQSLANLESIEKVVPFLKAIIEMPVVKSFIQGFLPGIVLKIFLIFLPTILMTISKIEGHTSLSALERTSAGKYYLFVLVNVFLGSIVTGTAFQQLHKFIHQSATDIPVTIGVSIPMKATFFITYIMVDGWAGVAAEILRLKPLIMFHIKNTLLVKTEYDRQQAMDPGSLEFASSEPRIQLYFLLGLVYSVVTPTLLPFIIVFFSLAYIVFRHQIINVYNQQYESGAAFWPDVHGRIITAMIISQLLLMGLMSTKGAAQSTPLLIVLPILTIWFHRFCKSRFEPAFVKFPLQDAMVKDTLERATEPNLNMKGYLQDAYVHPVFKDGGGFGRPPTIDEEENNPLVPTKRTSRRSTPGHSRYGSEVGSEI
;
A
#
# COMPACT_ATOMS: atom_id res chain seq x y z
N MET A 1 2.92 -5.81 21.21
CA MET A 1 3.03 -5.18 19.87
C MET A 1 1.86 -4.26 19.54
N ALA A 2 0.59 -4.70 19.66
CA ALA A 2 -0.56 -3.80 19.53
C ALA A 2 -0.50 -2.58 20.48
N VAL A 3 -0.01 -2.78 21.71
CA VAL A 3 0.25 -1.72 22.69
C VAL A 3 1.30 -0.71 22.20
N THR A 4 2.42 -1.18 21.66
CA THR A 4 3.47 -0.33 21.08
C THR A 4 2.95 0.49 19.91
N LEU A 5 2.16 -0.14 19.02
CA LEU A 5 1.53 0.54 17.89
C LEU A 5 0.49 1.57 18.36
N PHE A 6 -0.27 1.26 19.41
CA PHE A 6 -1.20 2.22 20.03
C PHE A 6 -0.45 3.43 20.58
N PHE A 7 0.60 3.24 21.38
CA PHE A 7 1.40 4.35 21.90
C PHE A 7 2.08 5.15 20.78
N LEU A 8 2.64 4.47 19.77
CA LEU A 8 3.19 5.14 18.60
C LEU A 8 2.15 6.02 17.93
N THR A 9 0.96 5.47 17.67
CA THR A 9 -0.16 6.20 17.05
C THR A 9 -0.62 7.37 17.91
N PHE A 10 -0.69 7.19 19.23
CA PHE A 10 -1.15 8.20 20.17
C PHE A 10 -0.15 9.35 20.32
N PHE A 11 1.13 9.07 20.56
CA PHE A 11 2.17 10.09 20.71
C PHE A 11 2.44 10.84 19.41
N PHE A 12 2.25 10.21 18.26
CA PHE A 12 2.42 10.87 16.97
C PHE A 12 1.32 11.87 16.63
N MET A 13 0.22 11.92 17.39
CA MET A 13 -0.76 13.00 17.28
C MET A 13 -0.14 14.37 17.60
N LEU A 14 0.88 14.43 18.47
CA LEU A 14 1.53 15.69 18.82
C LEU A 14 2.18 16.37 17.60
N PRO A 15 3.06 15.71 16.82
CA PRO A 15 3.54 16.24 15.54
C PRO A 15 2.43 16.68 14.58
N ILE A 16 1.34 15.91 14.48
CA ILE A 16 0.21 16.25 13.61
C ILE A 16 -0.47 17.53 14.08
N THR A 17 -0.66 17.72 15.39
CA THR A 17 -1.24 18.95 15.92
C THR A 17 -0.38 20.17 15.66
N ILE A 18 0.95 20.02 15.65
CA ILE A 18 1.90 21.08 15.24
C ILE A 18 1.73 21.39 13.75
N VAL A 19 1.63 20.37 12.90
CA VAL A 19 1.37 20.56 11.45
C VAL A 19 0.04 21.29 11.23
N GLN A 20 -1.01 20.90 11.94
CA GLN A 20 -2.34 21.50 11.80
C GLN A 20 -2.41 22.92 12.36
N SER A 21 -1.66 23.24 13.41
CA SER A 21 -1.55 24.61 13.90
C SER A 21 -0.78 25.49 12.90
N LEU A 22 0.25 24.94 12.24
CA LEU A 22 0.97 25.63 11.16
C LEU A 22 0.09 25.88 9.93
N ALA A 23 -0.88 25.01 9.65
CA ALA A 23 -1.84 25.20 8.57
C ALA A 23 -2.86 26.33 8.86
N ASN A 24 -2.99 26.76 10.13
CA ASN A 24 -3.91 27.82 10.53
C ASN A 24 -3.14 29.10 10.93
N LEU A 25 -3.12 30.08 10.03
CA LEU A 25 -2.46 31.37 10.22
C LEU A 25 -2.86 32.09 11.51
N GLU A 26 -4.14 32.07 11.87
CA GLU A 26 -4.62 32.71 13.11
C GLU A 26 -4.01 32.08 14.37
N SER A 27 -3.67 30.79 14.30
CA SER A 27 -2.99 30.09 15.40
C SER A 27 -1.52 30.49 15.48
N ILE A 28 -0.85 30.68 14.34
CA ILE A 28 0.54 31.13 14.30
C ILE A 28 0.67 32.57 14.82
N GLU A 29 -0.18 33.49 14.34
CA GLU A 29 -0.15 34.90 14.71
C GLU A 29 -0.38 35.12 16.22
N LYS A 30 -1.18 34.26 16.86
CA LYS A 30 -1.39 34.27 18.31
C LYS A 30 -0.20 33.78 19.12
N VAL A 31 0.55 32.80 18.60
CA VAL A 31 1.67 32.17 19.34
C VAL A 31 2.98 32.95 19.13
N VAL A 32 3.18 33.56 17.95
CA VAL A 32 4.44 34.20 17.57
C VAL A 32 4.18 35.63 17.03
N PRO A 33 3.77 36.59 17.89
CA PRO A 33 3.32 37.91 17.46
C PRO A 33 4.40 38.75 16.77
N PHE A 34 5.68 38.48 17.01
CA PHE A 34 6.80 39.21 16.39
C PHE A 34 7.03 38.85 14.91
N LEU A 35 6.50 37.72 14.43
CA LEU A 35 6.58 37.34 13.01
C LEU A 35 5.45 37.94 12.16
N LYS A 36 4.50 38.66 12.76
CA LYS A 36 3.29 39.15 12.07
C LYS A 36 3.61 39.98 10.81
N ALA A 37 4.58 40.89 10.90
CA ALA A 37 4.99 41.72 9.77
C ALA A 37 5.57 40.93 8.59
N ILE A 38 6.20 39.77 8.85
CA ILE A 38 6.77 38.88 7.83
C ILE A 38 5.69 37.93 7.27
N ILE A 39 4.80 37.45 8.15
CA ILE A 39 3.70 36.54 7.78
C ILE A 39 2.63 37.25 6.93
N GLU A 40 2.39 38.55 7.16
CA GLU A 40 1.41 39.32 6.38
C GLU A 40 1.86 39.61 4.93
N MET A 41 3.13 39.38 4.58
CA MET A 41 3.58 39.48 3.19
C MET A 41 2.83 38.43 2.32
N PRO A 42 2.19 38.82 1.21
CA PRO A 42 1.24 37.96 0.48
C PRO A 42 1.88 36.67 -0.05
N VAL A 43 3.15 36.74 -0.45
CA VAL A 43 3.93 35.58 -0.92
C VAL A 43 4.24 34.62 0.23
N VAL A 44 4.72 35.16 1.36
CA VAL A 44 5.11 34.38 2.54
C VAL A 44 3.88 33.72 3.16
N LYS A 45 2.77 34.47 3.27
CA LYS A 45 1.47 33.98 3.73
C LYS A 45 1.00 32.77 2.93
N SER A 46 1.01 32.88 1.61
CA SER A 46 0.58 31.82 0.70
C SER A 46 1.49 30.59 0.79
N PHE A 47 2.79 30.80 0.96
CA PHE A 47 3.76 29.70 1.12
C PHE A 47 3.58 28.96 2.45
N ILE A 48 3.47 29.70 3.55
CA ILE A 48 3.30 29.13 4.91
C ILE A 48 1.97 28.39 5.02
N GLN A 49 0.87 28.94 4.49
CA GLN A 49 -0.43 28.29 4.58
C GLN A 49 -0.56 27.12 3.59
N GLY A 50 0.03 27.25 2.41
CA GLY A 50 -0.08 26.27 1.33
C GLY A 50 0.87 25.09 1.47
N PHE A 51 2.17 25.34 1.53
CA PHE A 51 3.19 24.31 1.33
C PHE A 51 3.82 23.79 2.63
N LEU A 52 4.07 24.69 3.59
CA LEU A 52 4.80 24.36 4.81
C LEU A 52 4.19 23.19 5.61
N PRO A 53 2.87 23.09 5.82
CA PRO A 53 2.27 22.00 6.59
C PRO A 53 2.49 20.64 5.90
N GLY A 54 2.36 20.61 4.57
CA GLY A 54 2.60 19.41 3.77
C GLY A 54 4.06 18.95 3.84
N ILE A 55 5.01 19.87 3.77
CA ILE A 55 6.44 19.58 3.87
C ILE A 55 6.78 19.05 5.27
N VAL A 56 6.34 19.73 6.32
CA VAL A 56 6.60 19.34 7.71
C VAL A 56 5.98 17.96 8.00
N LEU A 57 4.75 17.71 7.55
CA LEU A 57 4.12 16.41 7.66
C LEU A 57 4.92 15.32 6.96
N LYS A 58 5.38 15.58 5.73
CA LYS A 58 6.22 14.64 4.98
C LYS A 58 7.51 14.30 5.72
N ILE A 59 8.18 15.29 6.30
CA ILE A 59 9.40 15.07 7.11
C ILE A 59 9.13 14.11 8.27
N PHE A 60 8.04 14.30 9.01
CA PHE A 60 7.67 13.37 10.08
C PHE A 60 7.36 11.96 9.56
N LEU A 61 6.71 11.86 8.40
CA LEU A 61 6.33 10.56 7.82
C LEU A 61 7.50 9.79 7.20
N ILE A 62 8.63 10.42 6.85
CA ILE A 62 9.79 9.74 6.23
C ILE A 62 10.39 8.64 7.14
N PHE A 63 10.47 8.88 8.45
CA PHE A 63 11.08 7.93 9.40
C PHE A 63 10.14 6.78 9.78
N LEU A 64 8.85 6.98 9.59
CA LEU A 64 7.83 6.10 10.13
C LEU A 64 7.82 4.69 9.50
N PRO A 65 7.93 4.52 8.16
CA PRO A 65 8.05 3.18 7.57
C PRO A 65 9.22 2.38 8.14
N THR A 66 10.36 3.01 8.43
CA THR A 66 11.53 2.34 9.04
C THR A 66 11.24 1.87 10.47
N ILE A 67 10.54 2.68 11.27
CA ILE A 67 10.12 2.31 12.62
C ILE A 67 9.15 1.12 12.57
N LEU A 68 8.12 1.20 11.71
CA LEU A 68 7.11 0.15 11.56
C LEU A 68 7.69 -1.15 10.99
N MET A 69 8.68 -1.05 10.11
CA MET A 69 9.43 -2.20 9.61
C MET A 69 10.21 -2.87 10.74
N THR A 70 10.89 -2.10 11.59
CA THR A 70 11.63 -2.64 12.76
C THR A 70 10.69 -3.34 13.74
N ILE A 71 9.55 -2.72 14.06
CA ILE A 71 8.49 -3.32 14.89
C ILE A 71 8.04 -4.65 14.29
N SER A 72 7.84 -4.71 12.98
CA SER A 72 7.41 -5.94 12.29
C SER A 72 8.53 -7.00 12.27
N LYS A 73 9.80 -6.61 12.18
CA LYS A 73 10.92 -7.56 12.31
C LYS A 73 10.98 -8.19 13.71
N ILE A 74 10.70 -7.42 14.76
CA ILE A 74 10.65 -7.91 16.14
C ILE A 74 9.50 -8.91 16.35
N GLU A 75 8.43 -8.84 15.56
CA GLU A 75 7.34 -9.84 15.62
C GLU A 75 7.75 -11.23 15.12
N GLY A 76 8.86 -11.35 14.38
CA GLY A 76 9.41 -12.64 13.98
C GLY A 76 8.75 -13.27 12.75
N HIS A 77 8.41 -12.48 11.73
CA HIS A 77 7.94 -13.02 10.44
C HIS A 77 9.07 -13.75 9.71
N THR A 78 8.78 -14.96 9.20
CA THR A 78 9.79 -15.82 8.54
C THR A 78 10.07 -15.44 7.09
N SER A 79 9.11 -14.78 6.40
CA SER A 79 9.24 -14.37 5.00
C SER A 79 9.24 -12.84 4.85
N LEU A 80 9.99 -12.34 3.87
CA LEU A 80 10.03 -10.91 3.52
C LEU A 80 8.65 -10.43 3.02
N SER A 81 7.94 -11.25 2.26
CA SER A 81 6.60 -10.90 1.75
C SER A 81 5.59 -10.70 2.87
N ALA A 82 5.58 -11.57 3.89
CA ALA A 82 4.69 -11.42 5.06
C ALA A 82 5.10 -10.21 5.92
N LEU A 83 6.41 -9.99 6.08
CA LEU A 83 6.96 -8.85 6.80
C LEU A 83 6.51 -7.52 6.18
N GLU A 84 6.66 -7.36 4.86
CA GLU A 84 6.27 -6.15 4.15
C GLU A 84 4.76 -5.92 4.15
N ARG A 85 3.94 -6.97 3.94
CA ARG A 85 2.48 -6.87 4.01
C ARG A 85 1.98 -6.42 5.38
N THR A 86 2.55 -7.00 6.44
CA THR A 86 2.19 -6.65 7.82
C THR A 86 2.65 -5.23 8.16
N SER A 87 3.85 -4.84 7.73
CA SER A 87 4.35 -3.47 7.89
C SER A 87 3.48 -2.45 7.17
N ALA A 88 3.08 -2.74 5.92
CA ALA A 88 2.13 -1.92 5.15
C ALA A 88 0.78 -1.77 5.88
N GLY A 89 0.25 -2.87 6.44
CA GLY A 89 -1.01 -2.83 7.19
C GLY A 89 -0.96 -1.93 8.42
N LYS A 90 0.15 -1.99 9.17
CA LYS A 90 0.39 -1.09 10.30
C LYS A 90 0.50 0.36 9.86
N TYR A 91 1.20 0.63 8.76
CA TYR A 91 1.36 1.97 8.23
C TYR A 91 0.05 2.55 7.69
N TYR A 92 -0.78 1.72 7.03
CA TYR A 92 -2.13 2.10 6.61
C TYR A 92 -3.00 2.53 7.80
N LEU A 93 -3.03 1.74 8.89
CA LEU A 93 -3.78 2.09 10.10
C LEU A 93 -3.26 3.40 10.70
N PHE A 94 -1.93 3.55 10.77
CA PHE A 94 -1.33 4.77 11.25
C PHE A 94 -1.76 6.00 10.42
N VAL A 95 -1.67 5.91 9.10
CA VAL A 95 -2.02 6.99 8.18
C VAL A 95 -3.51 7.32 8.27
N LEU A 96 -4.37 6.31 8.38
CA LEU A 96 -5.80 6.49 8.58
C LEU A 96 -6.10 7.27 9.87
N VAL A 97 -5.50 6.88 10.99
CA VAL A 97 -5.78 7.49 12.31
C VAL A 97 -5.10 8.85 12.46
N ASN A 98 -3.82 8.97 12.14
CA ASN A 98 -3.06 10.20 12.37
C ASN A 98 -3.21 11.21 11.24
N VAL A 99 -2.96 10.79 9.99
CA VAL A 99 -2.91 11.71 8.86
C VAL A 99 -4.31 12.11 8.42
N PHE A 100 -5.26 11.17 8.34
CA PHE A 100 -6.63 11.47 7.96
C PHE A 100 -7.48 11.95 9.15
N LEU A 101 -7.78 11.08 10.13
CA LEU A 101 -8.67 11.45 11.25
C LEU A 101 -8.06 12.53 12.14
N GLY A 102 -6.78 12.41 12.51
CA GLY A 102 -6.07 13.37 13.36
C GLY A 102 -5.95 14.76 12.75
N SER A 103 -5.84 14.87 11.43
CA SER A 103 -5.84 16.16 10.73
C SER A 103 -7.22 16.83 10.67
N ILE A 104 -8.30 16.03 10.62
CA ILE A 104 -9.67 16.55 10.58
C ILE A 104 -10.12 17.01 11.96
N VAL A 105 -9.83 16.20 12.99
CA VAL A 105 -10.23 16.51 14.37
C VAL A 105 -9.17 17.41 14.97
N THR A 106 -9.24 18.72 14.75
CA THR A 106 -8.29 19.67 15.34
C THR A 106 -8.42 19.76 16.86
N GLY A 107 -7.30 19.70 17.58
CA GLY A 107 -7.20 19.87 19.04
C GLY A 107 -5.92 19.22 19.57
N THR A 108 -5.45 19.55 20.77
CA THR A 108 -4.32 18.79 21.36
C THR A 108 -4.75 17.35 21.65
N ALA A 109 -3.82 16.38 21.64
CA ALA A 109 -4.14 14.96 21.86
C ALA A 109 -5.01 14.72 23.12
N PHE A 110 -4.77 15.49 24.20
CA PHE A 110 -5.56 15.43 25.42
C PHE A 110 -6.96 16.06 25.30
N GLN A 111 -7.10 17.18 24.59
CA GLN A 111 -8.40 17.79 24.31
C GLN A 111 -9.24 16.91 23.38
N GLN A 112 -8.61 16.29 22.39
CA GLN A 112 -9.26 15.30 21.51
C GLN A 112 -9.68 14.08 22.30
N LEU A 113 -8.81 13.51 23.14
CA LEU A 113 -9.14 12.37 23.98
C LEU A 113 -10.28 12.68 24.96
N HIS A 114 -10.22 13.83 25.63
CA HIS A 114 -11.30 14.29 26.52
C HIS A 114 -12.61 14.48 25.75
N LYS A 115 -12.55 15.11 24.56
CA LYS A 115 -13.74 15.28 23.71
C LYS A 115 -14.28 13.94 23.26
N PHE A 116 -13.45 13.00 22.82
CA PHE A 116 -13.89 11.67 22.38
C PHE A 116 -14.42 10.78 23.51
N ILE A 117 -13.83 10.84 24.71
CA ILE A 117 -14.29 10.07 25.87
C ILE A 117 -15.65 10.59 26.37
N HIS A 118 -15.87 11.91 26.32
CA HIS A 118 -17.09 12.54 26.84
C HIS A 118 -18.17 12.79 25.78
N GLN A 119 -17.87 12.60 24.50
CA GLN A 119 -18.82 12.77 23.40
C GLN A 119 -19.57 11.46 23.12
N SER A 120 -20.88 11.54 22.84
CA SER A 120 -21.66 10.36 22.49
C SER A 120 -21.17 9.77 21.15
N ALA A 121 -21.20 8.44 21.03
CA ALA A 121 -20.77 7.75 19.81
C ALA A 121 -21.52 8.23 18.55
N THR A 122 -22.74 8.73 18.72
CA THR A 122 -23.60 9.29 17.66
C THR A 122 -23.12 10.63 17.13
N ASP A 123 -22.44 11.43 17.96
CA ASP A 123 -22.02 12.79 17.61
C ASP A 123 -20.64 12.83 16.93
N ILE A 124 -19.89 11.72 17.00
CA ILE A 124 -18.55 11.61 16.41
C ILE A 124 -18.62 11.76 14.88
N PRO A 125 -19.42 10.98 14.13
CA PRO A 125 -19.53 11.13 12.69
C PRO A 125 -20.03 12.52 12.27
N VAL A 126 -20.94 13.11 13.06
CA VAL A 126 -21.50 14.46 12.86
C VAL A 126 -20.41 15.52 12.92
N THR A 127 -19.61 15.50 13.99
CA THR A 127 -18.52 16.48 14.21
C THR A 127 -17.44 16.40 13.15
N ILE A 128 -17.07 15.16 12.79
CA ILE A 128 -16.07 14.92 11.73
C ILE A 128 -16.65 15.36 10.37
N GLY A 129 -17.92 15.03 10.10
CA GLY A 129 -18.63 15.38 8.87
C GLY A 129 -18.57 16.86 8.53
N VAL A 130 -18.85 17.74 9.50
CA VAL A 130 -18.78 19.20 9.32
C VAL A 130 -17.35 19.70 9.09
N SER A 131 -16.37 19.04 9.69
CA SER A 131 -14.96 19.46 9.64
C SER A 131 -14.26 19.08 8.34
N ILE A 132 -14.74 18.06 7.62
CA ILE A 132 -14.16 17.57 6.36
C ILE A 132 -14.09 18.66 5.28
N PRO A 133 -15.19 19.32 4.87
CA PRO A 133 -15.12 20.34 3.81
C PRO A 133 -14.14 21.47 4.15
N MET A 134 -14.04 21.87 5.42
CA MET A 134 -13.14 22.93 5.87
C MET A 134 -11.65 22.57 5.71
N LYS A 135 -11.32 21.27 5.68
CA LYS A 135 -9.96 20.76 5.58
C LYS A 135 -9.56 20.34 4.16
N ALA A 136 -10.44 20.50 3.17
CA ALA A 136 -10.16 20.16 1.78
C ALA A 136 -8.90 20.86 1.23
N THR A 137 -8.73 22.16 1.51
CA THR A 137 -7.58 22.95 1.05
C THR A 137 -6.25 22.38 1.56
N PHE A 138 -6.20 21.92 2.82
CA PHE A 138 -5.01 21.27 3.38
C PHE A 138 -4.67 19.97 2.64
N PHE A 139 -5.67 19.13 2.35
CA PHE A 139 -5.41 17.88 1.63
C PHE A 139 -5.04 18.12 0.16
N ILE A 140 -5.57 19.16 -0.49
CA ILE A 140 -5.17 19.56 -1.84
C ILE A 140 -3.68 19.91 -1.86
N THR A 141 -3.21 20.73 -0.92
CA THR A 141 -1.80 21.10 -0.87
C THR A 141 -0.90 19.95 -0.44
N TYR A 142 -1.37 19.09 0.47
CA TYR A 142 -0.69 17.85 0.81
C TYR A 142 -0.49 16.93 -0.40
N ILE A 143 -1.51 16.75 -1.26
CA ILE A 143 -1.41 15.96 -2.49
C ILE A 143 -0.39 16.57 -3.47
N MET A 144 -0.35 17.90 -3.59
CA MET A 144 0.63 18.57 -4.46
C MET A 144 2.08 18.37 -3.95
N VAL A 145 2.30 18.47 -2.65
CA VAL A 145 3.64 18.36 -2.04
C VAL A 145 4.11 16.91 -1.92
N ASP A 146 3.30 16.05 -1.30
CA ASP A 146 3.68 14.65 -1.06
C ASP A 146 3.48 13.79 -2.31
N GLY A 147 2.36 13.98 -3.01
CA GLY A 147 2.01 13.22 -4.20
C GLY A 147 2.81 13.68 -5.42
N TRP A 148 2.51 14.86 -5.96
CA TRP A 148 3.10 15.30 -7.25
C TRP A 148 4.61 15.50 -7.14
N ALA A 149 5.06 16.36 -6.22
CA ALA A 149 6.48 16.61 -6.05
C ALA A 149 7.22 15.39 -5.49
N GLY A 150 6.56 14.53 -4.69
CA GLY A 150 7.17 13.29 -4.21
C GLY A 150 7.43 12.28 -5.32
N VAL A 151 6.46 12.02 -6.19
CA VAL A 151 6.66 11.11 -7.33
C VAL A 151 7.62 11.70 -8.36
N ALA A 152 7.57 13.02 -8.60
CA ALA A 152 8.55 13.70 -9.44
C ALA A 152 9.96 13.62 -8.86
N ALA A 153 10.14 13.66 -7.54
CA ALA A 153 11.44 13.47 -6.90
C ALA A 153 11.89 11.99 -6.90
N GLU A 154 10.94 11.04 -6.87
CA GLU A 154 11.24 9.61 -6.88
C GLU A 154 11.97 9.21 -8.17
N ILE A 155 11.68 9.84 -9.32
CA ILE A 155 12.38 9.55 -10.58
C ILE A 155 13.89 9.81 -10.50
N LEU A 156 14.30 10.81 -9.71
CA LEU A 156 15.72 11.18 -9.55
C LEU A 156 16.48 10.18 -8.68
N ARG A 157 15.77 9.37 -7.89
CA ARG A 157 16.34 8.36 -6.97
C ARG A 157 17.54 8.90 -6.18
N LEU A 158 17.37 10.06 -5.55
CA LEU A 158 18.46 10.77 -4.87
C LEU A 158 19.21 9.90 -3.84
N LYS A 159 18.49 9.09 -3.06
CA LYS A 159 19.08 8.23 -2.02
C LYS A 159 20.04 7.17 -2.63
N PRO A 160 19.64 6.31 -3.58
CA PRO A 160 20.56 5.43 -4.30
C PRO A 160 21.69 6.16 -5.01
N LEU A 161 21.39 7.30 -5.66
CA LEU A 161 22.38 8.07 -6.42
C LEU A 161 23.52 8.58 -5.54
N ILE A 162 23.19 9.17 -4.38
CA ILE A 162 24.17 9.67 -3.42
C ILE A 162 24.97 8.50 -2.82
N MET A 163 24.28 7.42 -2.43
CA MET A 163 24.93 6.23 -1.88
C MET A 163 25.90 5.58 -2.86
N PHE A 164 25.55 5.55 -4.15
CA PHE A 164 26.43 5.06 -5.21
C PHE A 164 27.72 5.87 -5.28
N HIS A 165 27.65 7.21 -5.31
CA HIS A 165 28.85 8.06 -5.39
C HIS A 165 29.73 7.94 -4.15
N ILE A 166 29.12 7.83 -2.96
CA ILE A 166 29.86 7.61 -1.70
C ILE A 166 30.57 6.26 -1.72
N LYS A 167 29.87 5.18 -2.07
CA LYS A 167 30.45 3.83 -2.16
C LYS A 167 31.54 3.75 -3.22
N ASN A 168 31.30 4.34 -4.40
CA ASN A 168 32.24 4.35 -5.51
C ASN A 168 33.55 5.08 -5.18
N THR A 169 33.47 6.16 -4.40
CA THR A 169 34.67 6.94 -4.02
C THR A 169 35.44 6.30 -2.87
N LEU A 170 34.75 5.65 -1.91
CA LEU A 170 35.39 5.19 -0.67
C LEU A 170 35.64 3.68 -0.59
N LEU A 171 34.82 2.85 -1.22
CA LEU A 171 34.77 1.40 -0.98
C LEU A 171 35.10 0.57 -2.24
N VAL A 172 34.85 1.08 -3.44
CA VAL A 172 35.03 0.33 -4.68
C VAL A 172 36.52 0.19 -5.02
N LYS A 173 36.98 -1.06 -5.16
CA LYS A 173 38.34 -1.39 -5.63
C LYS A 173 38.32 -2.20 -6.92
N THR A 174 37.28 -3.00 -7.12
CA THR A 174 37.10 -3.87 -8.29
C THR A 174 35.81 -3.56 -9.04
N GLU A 175 35.70 -4.02 -10.28
CA GLU A 175 34.47 -3.92 -11.08
C GLU A 175 33.28 -4.65 -10.43
N TYR A 176 33.56 -5.73 -9.70
CA TYR A 176 32.53 -6.46 -8.96
C TYR A 176 31.96 -5.62 -7.80
N ASP A 177 32.81 -4.89 -7.07
CA ASP A 177 32.37 -3.97 -6.02
C ASP A 177 31.50 -2.84 -6.59
N ARG A 178 31.82 -2.39 -7.82
CA ARG A 178 31.02 -1.40 -8.53
C ARG A 178 29.62 -1.93 -8.85
N GLN A 179 29.51 -3.18 -9.30
CA GLN A 179 28.21 -3.81 -9.55
C GLN A 179 27.38 -3.91 -8.26
N GLN A 180 27.99 -4.27 -7.12
CA GLN A 180 27.30 -4.27 -5.83
C GLN A 180 26.87 -2.86 -5.38
N ALA A 181 27.66 -1.83 -5.69
CA ALA A 181 27.30 -0.45 -5.40
C ALA A 181 26.14 0.06 -6.26
N MET A 182 25.92 -0.52 -7.44
CA MET A 182 24.83 -0.19 -8.36
C MET A 182 23.49 -0.85 -8.01
N ASP A 183 23.37 -1.54 -6.87
CA ASP A 183 22.11 -2.18 -6.46
C ASP A 183 20.97 -1.14 -6.33
N PRO A 184 19.95 -1.21 -7.19
CA PRO A 184 18.83 -0.29 -7.15
C PRO A 184 17.87 -0.59 -5.99
N GLY A 185 17.93 -1.78 -5.39
CA GLY A 185 16.92 -2.24 -4.43
C GLY A 185 15.57 -2.57 -5.07
N SER A 186 14.63 -2.98 -4.22
CA SER A 186 13.26 -3.33 -4.61
C SER A 186 12.31 -2.14 -4.48
N LEU A 187 11.12 -2.30 -5.07
CA LEU A 187 10.00 -1.41 -4.80
C LEU A 187 9.62 -1.49 -3.33
N GLU A 188 9.61 -0.35 -2.63
CA GLU A 188 9.24 -0.30 -1.21
C GLU A 188 7.72 -0.44 -1.03
N PHE A 189 7.20 -1.67 -1.09
CA PHE A 189 5.77 -1.96 -0.95
C PHE A 189 5.21 -1.46 0.39
N ALA A 190 5.97 -1.65 1.48
CA ALA A 190 5.56 -1.28 2.84
C ALA A 190 5.27 0.23 3.02
N SER A 191 5.93 1.09 2.26
CA SER A 191 5.76 2.56 2.32
C SER A 191 4.83 3.08 1.22
N SER A 192 4.94 2.52 0.00
CA SER A 192 4.23 3.01 -1.18
C SER A 192 2.75 2.63 -1.19
N GLU A 193 2.41 1.41 -0.80
CA GLU A 193 1.01 0.93 -0.83
C GLU A 193 0.10 1.74 0.11
N PRO A 194 0.46 2.00 1.38
CA PRO A 194 -0.40 2.77 2.28
C PRO A 194 -0.60 4.23 1.85
N ARG A 195 0.40 4.82 1.17
CA ARG A 195 0.29 6.18 0.60
C ARG A 195 -0.77 6.23 -0.51
N ILE A 196 -0.77 5.23 -1.40
CA ILE A 196 -1.79 5.12 -2.45
C ILE A 196 -3.18 4.93 -1.83
N GLN A 197 -3.30 4.08 -0.80
CA GLN A 197 -4.57 3.87 -0.09
C GLN A 197 -5.11 5.15 0.55
N LEU A 198 -4.25 6.02 1.08
CA LEU A 198 -4.66 7.33 1.60
C LEU A 198 -5.31 8.19 0.50
N TYR A 199 -4.73 8.24 -0.69
CA TYR A 199 -5.33 9.02 -1.78
C TYR A 199 -6.63 8.40 -2.28
N PHE A 200 -6.78 7.07 -2.27
CA PHE A 200 -8.07 6.42 -2.50
C PHE A 200 -9.12 6.83 -1.45
N LEU A 201 -8.76 6.80 -0.16
CA LEU A 201 -9.64 7.24 0.92
C LEU A 201 -10.07 8.71 0.74
N LEU A 202 -9.11 9.61 0.48
CA LEU A 202 -9.39 11.02 0.23
C LEU A 202 -10.30 11.20 -0.98
N GLY A 203 -10.04 10.48 -2.07
CA GLY A 203 -10.87 10.51 -3.27
C GLY A 203 -12.31 10.07 -2.99
N LEU A 204 -12.51 8.95 -2.29
CA LEU A 204 -13.84 8.46 -1.93
C LEU A 204 -14.57 9.46 -1.02
N VAL A 205 -13.94 9.92 0.06
CA VAL A 205 -14.53 10.85 1.03
C VAL A 205 -14.88 12.19 0.40
N TYR A 206 -13.97 12.79 -0.36
CA TYR A 206 -14.17 14.13 -0.93
C TYR A 206 -14.92 14.13 -2.26
N SER A 207 -15.13 12.98 -2.91
CA SER A 207 -15.89 12.90 -4.17
C SER A 207 -17.29 13.51 -4.08
N VAL A 208 -17.97 13.30 -2.96
CA VAL A 208 -19.33 13.82 -2.71
C VAL A 208 -19.29 15.18 -2.02
N VAL A 209 -18.27 15.44 -1.19
CA VAL A 209 -18.20 16.63 -0.33
C VAL A 209 -17.57 17.83 -1.03
N THR A 210 -16.44 17.64 -1.71
CA THR A 210 -15.68 18.72 -2.37
C THR A 210 -14.98 18.15 -3.62
N PRO A 211 -15.71 18.08 -4.75
CA PRO A 211 -15.23 17.45 -5.98
C PRO A 211 -13.96 18.09 -6.57
N THR A 212 -13.65 19.33 -6.18
CA THR A 212 -12.44 20.05 -6.64
C THR A 212 -11.14 19.36 -6.25
N LEU A 213 -11.15 18.44 -5.27
CA LEU A 213 -9.99 17.64 -4.88
C LEU A 213 -9.69 16.50 -5.89
N LEU A 214 -10.71 15.98 -6.59
CA LEU A 214 -10.56 14.82 -7.49
C LEU A 214 -9.58 15.03 -8.65
N PRO A 215 -9.57 16.17 -9.38
CA PRO A 215 -8.59 16.41 -10.43
C PRO A 215 -7.14 16.29 -9.93
N PHE A 216 -6.86 16.73 -8.71
CA PHE A 216 -5.51 16.64 -8.13
C PHE A 216 -5.07 15.19 -7.90
N ILE A 217 -6.00 14.35 -7.46
CA ILE A 217 -5.78 12.90 -7.29
C ILE A 217 -5.60 12.21 -8.65
N ILE A 218 -6.40 12.56 -9.65
CA ILE A 218 -6.30 11.96 -11.00
C ILE A 218 -4.94 12.27 -11.63
N VAL A 219 -4.47 13.52 -11.52
CA VAL A 219 -3.14 13.92 -11.99
C VAL A 219 -2.06 13.15 -11.24
N PHE A 220 -2.20 13.00 -9.91
CA PHE A 220 -1.27 12.19 -9.13
C PHE A 220 -1.20 10.75 -9.65
N PHE A 221 -2.34 10.07 -9.83
CA PHE A 221 -2.36 8.68 -10.31
C PHE A 221 -1.80 8.54 -11.72
N SER A 222 -2.08 9.50 -12.60
CA SER A 222 -1.56 9.49 -13.98
C SER A 222 -0.04 9.62 -13.99
N LEU A 223 0.51 10.55 -13.20
CA LEU A 223 1.95 10.76 -13.09
C LEU A 223 2.63 9.57 -12.40
N ALA A 224 2.06 9.07 -11.30
CA ALA A 224 2.53 7.89 -10.59
C ALA A 224 2.57 6.65 -11.49
N TYR A 225 1.52 6.43 -12.31
CA TYR A 225 1.50 5.30 -13.24
C TYR A 225 2.67 5.34 -14.22
N ILE A 226 2.91 6.49 -14.86
CA ILE A 226 3.99 6.64 -15.85
C ILE A 226 5.36 6.46 -15.19
N VAL A 227 5.59 7.10 -14.03
CA VAL A 227 6.88 7.06 -13.32
C VAL A 227 7.17 5.66 -12.79
N PHE A 228 6.25 5.06 -12.04
CA PHE A 228 6.47 3.70 -11.50
C PHE A 228 6.56 2.66 -12.61
N ARG A 229 5.80 2.78 -13.70
CA ARG A 229 5.95 1.88 -14.86
C ARG A 229 7.35 1.98 -15.46
N HIS A 230 7.87 3.20 -15.64
CA HIS A 230 9.23 3.39 -16.13
C HIS A 230 10.27 2.77 -15.19
N GLN A 231 10.15 2.99 -13.89
CA GLN A 231 11.12 2.48 -12.90
C GLN A 231 11.05 0.96 -12.72
N ILE A 232 9.86 0.35 -12.79
CA ILE A 232 9.70 -1.11 -12.74
C ILE A 232 10.39 -1.77 -13.94
N ILE A 233 10.29 -1.17 -15.13
CA ILE A 233 10.93 -1.73 -16.34
C ILE A 233 12.45 -1.57 -16.31
N ASN A 234 12.95 -0.42 -15.87
CA ASN A 234 14.35 -0.04 -16.08
C ASN A 234 15.26 -0.19 -14.86
N VAL A 235 14.70 -0.24 -13.65
CA VAL A 235 15.49 0.00 -12.43
C VAL A 235 15.22 -1.00 -11.31
N TYR A 236 13.96 -1.17 -10.88
CA TYR A 236 13.70 -1.94 -9.66
C TYR A 236 14.01 -3.42 -9.83
N ASN A 237 14.72 -4.00 -8.85
CA ASN A 237 14.97 -5.43 -8.79
C ASN A 237 14.03 -6.08 -7.76
N GLN A 238 13.25 -7.06 -8.19
CA GLN A 238 12.29 -7.73 -7.33
C GLN A 238 12.98 -8.81 -6.49
N GLN A 239 13.06 -8.58 -5.17
CA GLN A 239 13.74 -9.51 -4.25
C GLN A 239 12.95 -10.80 -3.97
N TYR A 240 11.62 -10.76 -4.09
CA TYR A 240 10.75 -11.89 -3.82
C TYR A 240 9.53 -11.86 -4.76
N GLU A 241 9.07 -13.04 -5.18
CA GLU A 241 7.82 -13.20 -5.93
C GLU A 241 6.72 -13.68 -4.99
N SER A 242 5.63 -12.93 -4.90
CA SER A 242 4.51 -13.22 -3.99
C SER A 242 3.25 -13.70 -4.71
N GLY A 243 3.21 -13.67 -6.05
CA GLY A 243 2.02 -14.03 -6.83
C GLY A 243 0.82 -13.13 -6.55
N ALA A 244 1.06 -11.85 -6.27
CA ALA A 244 0.04 -10.87 -5.88
C ALA A 244 -0.86 -11.27 -4.68
N ALA A 245 -0.36 -12.11 -3.77
CA ALA A 245 -1.09 -12.55 -2.58
C ALA A 245 -1.49 -11.41 -1.61
N PHE A 246 -1.01 -10.19 -1.81
CA PHE A 246 -1.40 -8.99 -1.06
C PHE A 246 -2.73 -8.38 -1.53
N TRP A 247 -3.29 -8.80 -2.67
CA TRP A 247 -4.50 -8.20 -3.25
C TRP A 247 -5.74 -8.26 -2.33
N PRO A 248 -6.00 -9.36 -1.57
CA PRO A 248 -7.07 -9.38 -0.59
C PRO A 248 -6.93 -8.28 0.49
N ASP A 249 -5.70 -7.97 0.91
CA ASP A 249 -5.43 -6.93 1.89
C ASP A 249 -5.74 -5.54 1.30
N VAL A 250 -5.29 -5.28 0.07
CA VAL A 250 -5.56 -4.04 -0.69
C VAL A 250 -7.07 -3.85 -0.87
N HIS A 251 -7.78 -4.88 -1.32
CA HIS A 251 -9.23 -4.84 -1.49
C HIS A 251 -9.95 -4.54 -0.17
N GLY A 252 -9.57 -5.22 0.92
CA GLY A 252 -10.14 -4.98 2.25
C GLY A 252 -9.95 -3.54 2.74
N ARG A 253 -8.79 -2.93 2.47
CA ARG A 253 -8.51 -1.52 2.80
C ARG A 253 -9.38 -0.55 2.00
N ILE A 254 -9.55 -0.77 0.70
CA ILE A 254 -10.42 0.06 -0.15
C ILE A 254 -11.88 -0.05 0.29
N ILE A 255 -12.37 -1.26 0.60
CA ILE A 255 -13.72 -1.47 1.15
C ILE A 255 -13.88 -0.72 2.48
N THR A 256 -12.88 -0.79 3.36
CA THR A 256 -12.89 -0.05 4.63
C THR A 256 -12.96 1.46 4.38
N ALA A 257 -12.18 1.99 3.44
CA ALA A 257 -12.22 3.39 3.05
C ALA A 257 -13.59 3.80 2.50
N MET A 258 -14.26 2.94 1.74
CA MET A 258 -15.61 3.16 1.23
C MET A 258 -16.65 3.22 2.36
N ILE A 259 -16.57 2.30 3.34
CA ILE A 259 -17.42 2.33 4.53
C ILE A 259 -17.20 3.62 5.32
N ILE A 260 -15.94 4.02 5.53
CA ILE A 260 -15.59 5.29 6.21
C ILE A 260 -16.21 6.47 5.46
N SER A 261 -16.07 6.52 4.13
CA SER A 261 -16.68 7.57 3.31
C SER A 261 -18.20 7.66 3.48
N GLN A 262 -18.90 6.52 3.49
CA GLN A 262 -20.36 6.49 3.66
C GLN A 262 -20.78 6.94 5.07
N LEU A 263 -20.06 6.51 6.12
CA LEU A 263 -20.32 6.92 7.50
C LEU A 263 -20.09 8.42 7.72
N LEU A 264 -19.02 8.97 7.12
CA LEU A 264 -18.73 10.40 7.20
C LEU A 264 -19.74 11.24 6.42
N LEU A 265 -20.17 10.76 5.25
CA LEU A 265 -21.25 11.38 4.49
C LEU A 265 -22.56 11.41 5.29
N MET A 266 -22.90 10.31 5.97
CA MET A 266 -24.06 10.24 6.86
C MET A 266 -23.96 11.26 7.99
N GLY A 267 -22.78 11.38 8.62
CA GLY A 267 -22.50 12.39 9.64
C GLY A 267 -22.70 13.82 9.13
N LEU A 268 -22.18 14.13 7.94
CA LEU A 268 -22.36 15.45 7.31
C LEU A 268 -23.83 15.73 6.97
N MET A 269 -24.55 14.78 6.37
CA MET A 269 -25.95 14.98 5.95
C MET A 269 -26.90 15.13 7.14
N SER A 270 -26.63 14.44 8.25
CA SER A 270 -27.38 14.57 9.51
C SER A 270 -27.37 16.02 10.02
N THR A 271 -26.25 16.75 9.85
CA THR A 271 -26.11 18.13 10.33
C THR A 271 -26.95 19.14 9.55
N LYS A 272 -27.28 18.83 8.28
CA LYS A 272 -28.00 19.73 7.37
C LYS A 272 -29.52 19.61 7.45
N GLY A 273 -30.05 18.90 8.45
CA GLY A 273 -31.49 18.66 8.59
C GLY A 273 -32.06 17.72 7.50
N ALA A 274 -31.21 17.10 6.69
CA ALA A 274 -31.59 16.18 5.62
C ALA A 274 -31.85 14.75 6.16
N ALA A 275 -32.58 14.63 7.27
CA ALA A 275 -32.86 13.37 7.95
C ALA A 275 -33.62 12.37 7.07
N GLN A 276 -34.35 12.84 6.05
CA GLN A 276 -35.02 11.98 5.09
C GLN A 276 -34.07 11.20 4.16
N SER A 277 -32.81 11.62 4.04
CA SER A 277 -31.78 10.88 3.26
C SER A 277 -31.12 9.77 4.07
N THR A 278 -31.26 9.77 5.40
CA THR A 278 -30.59 8.83 6.31
C THR A 278 -30.94 7.35 6.06
N PRO A 279 -32.20 6.96 5.77
CA PRO A 279 -32.53 5.56 5.50
C PRO A 279 -31.79 5.00 4.27
N LEU A 280 -31.66 5.78 3.20
CA LEU A 280 -30.94 5.38 2.00
C LEU A 280 -29.43 5.25 2.25
N LEU A 281 -28.86 6.17 3.04
CA LEU A 281 -27.43 6.14 3.39
C LEU A 281 -27.04 4.96 4.30
N ILE A 282 -27.96 4.44 5.12
CA ILE A 282 -27.72 3.25 5.95
C ILE A 282 -27.66 1.97 5.12
N VAL A 283 -28.39 1.90 4.01
CA VAL A 283 -28.38 0.72 3.11
C VAL A 283 -27.00 0.55 2.44
N LEU A 284 -26.28 1.64 2.16
CA LEU A 284 -24.99 1.61 1.48
C LEU A 284 -23.88 0.82 2.21
N PRO A 285 -23.58 1.05 3.51
CA PRO A 285 -22.58 0.26 4.23
C PRO A 285 -23.02 -1.20 4.38
N ILE A 286 -24.31 -1.47 4.54
CA ILE A 286 -24.84 -2.85 4.60
C ILE A 286 -24.55 -3.58 3.29
N LEU A 287 -24.89 -2.96 2.15
CA LEU A 287 -24.62 -3.51 0.82
C LEU A 287 -23.11 -3.68 0.58
N THR A 288 -22.31 -2.71 1.00
CA THR A 288 -20.84 -2.75 0.89
C THR A 288 -20.23 -3.92 1.68
N ILE A 289 -20.68 -4.14 2.91
CA ILE A 289 -20.24 -5.27 3.76
C ILE A 289 -20.70 -6.59 3.16
N TRP A 290 -21.94 -6.66 2.65
CA TRP A 290 -22.47 -7.84 1.98
C TRP A 290 -21.66 -8.20 0.73
N PHE A 291 -21.36 -7.20 -0.11
CA PHE A 291 -20.51 -7.34 -1.28
C PHE A 291 -19.11 -7.83 -0.90
N HIS A 292 -18.49 -7.24 0.13
CA HIS A 292 -17.18 -7.67 0.61
C HIS A 292 -17.20 -9.14 1.07
N ARG A 293 -18.24 -9.56 1.82
CA ARG A 293 -18.41 -10.96 2.23
C ARG A 293 -18.57 -11.90 1.03
N PHE A 294 -19.33 -11.48 0.02
CA PHE A 294 -19.46 -12.23 -1.23
C PHE A 294 -18.11 -12.39 -1.94
N CYS A 295 -17.36 -11.29 -2.12
CA CYS A 295 -16.04 -11.32 -2.74
C CYS A 295 -15.05 -12.18 -1.95
N LYS A 296 -15.08 -12.07 -0.62
CA LYS A 296 -14.26 -12.86 0.28
C LYS A 296 -14.55 -14.35 0.11
N SER A 297 -15.81 -14.76 0.11
CA SER A 297 -16.17 -16.16 -0.07
C SER A 297 -15.88 -16.69 -1.47
N ARG A 298 -15.99 -15.85 -2.52
CA ARG A 298 -15.91 -16.29 -3.92
C ARG A 298 -14.50 -16.25 -4.50
N PHE A 299 -13.70 -15.25 -4.15
CA PHE A 299 -12.42 -14.93 -4.82
C PHE A 299 -11.19 -15.04 -3.91
N GLU A 300 -11.30 -14.74 -2.61
CA GLU A 300 -10.14 -14.86 -1.69
C GLU A 300 -9.51 -16.26 -1.67
N PRO A 301 -10.26 -17.38 -1.77
CA PRO A 301 -9.65 -18.70 -1.82
C PRO A 301 -8.63 -18.87 -2.94
N ALA A 302 -8.76 -18.16 -4.07
CA ALA A 302 -7.80 -18.24 -5.17
C ALA A 302 -6.43 -17.62 -4.83
N PHE A 303 -6.38 -16.69 -3.86
CA PHE A 303 -5.14 -16.05 -3.42
C PHE A 303 -4.48 -16.77 -2.24
N VAL A 304 -5.26 -17.55 -1.48
CA VAL A 304 -4.80 -18.21 -0.25
C VAL A 304 -4.56 -19.71 -0.44
N LYS A 305 -5.32 -20.36 -1.35
CA LYS A 305 -5.25 -21.80 -1.58
C LYS A 305 -4.90 -22.06 -3.04
N PHE A 306 -3.89 -22.89 -3.25
CA PHE A 306 -3.55 -23.37 -4.58
C PHE A 306 -4.41 -24.59 -4.94
N PRO A 307 -5.13 -24.60 -6.08
CA PRO A 307 -6.01 -25.70 -6.44
C PRO A 307 -5.22 -26.94 -6.90
N LEU A 308 -5.58 -28.12 -6.36
CA LEU A 308 -4.92 -29.40 -6.70
C LEU A 308 -5.01 -29.75 -8.19
N GLN A 309 -6.06 -29.28 -8.87
CA GLN A 309 -6.21 -29.49 -10.32
C GLN A 309 -5.09 -28.81 -11.10
N ASP A 310 -4.76 -27.55 -10.77
CA ASP A 310 -3.70 -26.82 -11.47
C ASP A 310 -2.31 -27.34 -11.08
N ALA A 311 -2.14 -27.81 -9.84
CA ALA A 311 -0.94 -28.52 -9.41
C ALA A 311 -0.68 -29.75 -10.29
N MET A 312 -1.66 -30.64 -10.42
CA MET A 312 -1.51 -31.85 -11.23
C MET A 312 -1.30 -31.55 -12.72
N VAL A 313 -1.97 -30.52 -13.26
CA VAL A 313 -1.73 -30.08 -14.64
C VAL A 313 -0.30 -29.59 -14.83
N LYS A 314 0.22 -28.79 -13.89
CA LYS A 314 1.59 -28.28 -13.94
C LYS A 314 2.61 -29.42 -13.82
N ASP A 315 2.44 -30.33 -12.89
CA ASP A 315 3.31 -31.50 -12.68
C ASP A 315 3.35 -32.40 -13.92
N THR A 316 2.19 -32.62 -14.56
CA THR A 316 2.11 -33.46 -15.78
C THR A 316 2.82 -32.81 -16.95
N LEU A 317 2.70 -31.48 -17.11
CA LEU A 317 3.38 -30.73 -18.17
C LEU A 317 4.89 -30.68 -17.93
N GLU A 318 5.33 -30.52 -16.68
CA GLU A 318 6.75 -30.50 -16.32
C GLU A 318 7.40 -31.85 -16.61
N ARG A 319 6.78 -32.96 -16.18
CA ARG A 319 7.26 -34.31 -16.50
C ARG A 319 7.29 -34.61 -18.00
N ALA A 320 6.38 -34.03 -18.78
CA ALA A 320 6.40 -34.17 -20.24
C ALA A 320 7.49 -33.33 -20.91
N THR A 321 7.85 -32.19 -20.31
CA THR A 321 8.86 -31.26 -20.85
C THR A 321 10.28 -31.71 -20.48
N GLU A 322 10.48 -32.13 -19.23
CA GLU A 322 11.77 -32.55 -18.67
C GLU A 322 11.63 -33.91 -17.95
N PRO A 323 11.58 -35.03 -18.69
CA PRO A 323 11.30 -36.35 -18.11
C PRO A 323 12.41 -36.88 -17.20
N ASN A 324 13.64 -36.40 -17.37
CA ASN A 324 14.84 -36.89 -16.65
C ASN A 324 15.33 -35.91 -15.57
N LEU A 325 14.48 -34.98 -15.12
CA LEU A 325 14.85 -33.99 -14.10
C LEU A 325 15.03 -34.66 -12.72
N ASN A 326 16.24 -34.64 -12.18
CA ASN A 326 16.52 -35.11 -10.83
C ASN A 326 16.09 -34.06 -9.79
N MET A 327 14.81 -34.14 -9.37
CA MET A 327 14.21 -33.24 -8.39
C MET A 327 14.92 -33.29 -7.03
N LYS A 328 15.36 -34.48 -6.60
CA LYS A 328 16.03 -34.67 -5.30
C LYS A 328 17.37 -33.94 -5.26
N GLY A 329 18.17 -34.05 -6.31
CA GLY A 329 19.43 -33.32 -6.45
C GLY A 329 19.22 -31.81 -6.51
N TYR A 330 18.20 -31.35 -7.24
CA TYR A 330 17.87 -29.92 -7.35
C TYR A 330 17.43 -29.30 -6.02
N LEU A 331 16.61 -30.00 -5.23
CA LEU A 331 16.01 -29.47 -4.00
C LEU A 331 16.88 -29.65 -2.74
N GLN A 332 17.85 -30.56 -2.75
CA GLN A 332 18.64 -30.93 -1.58
C GLN A 332 19.30 -29.72 -0.89
N ASP A 333 19.82 -28.77 -1.67
CA ASP A 333 20.58 -27.62 -1.15
C ASP A 333 19.79 -26.30 -1.13
N ALA A 334 18.53 -26.31 -1.57
CA ALA A 334 17.78 -25.08 -1.82
C ALA A 334 17.60 -24.22 -0.55
N TYR A 335 17.19 -24.84 0.56
CA TYR A 335 16.83 -24.17 1.82
C TYR A 335 17.90 -24.26 2.92
N VAL A 336 19.14 -24.59 2.55
CA VAL A 336 20.28 -24.49 3.47
C VAL A 336 20.49 -23.01 3.85
N HIS A 337 20.79 -22.75 5.13
CA HIS A 337 21.03 -21.39 5.61
C HIS A 337 22.16 -20.73 4.80
N PRO A 338 22.03 -19.47 4.35
CA PRO A 338 23.01 -18.84 3.45
C PRO A 338 24.47 -18.93 3.91
N VAL A 339 24.72 -18.88 5.23
CA VAL A 339 26.06 -19.03 5.83
C VAL A 339 26.71 -20.39 5.52
N PHE A 340 25.92 -21.45 5.33
CA PHE A 340 26.43 -22.80 5.07
C PHE A 340 26.50 -23.15 3.58
N LYS A 341 26.10 -22.24 2.68
CA LYS A 341 26.15 -22.50 1.22
C LYS A 341 27.57 -22.50 0.66
N ASP A 342 28.49 -21.72 1.27
CA ASP A 342 29.89 -21.62 0.84
C ASP A 342 30.81 -22.65 1.53
N GLY A 343 30.29 -23.39 2.52
CA GLY A 343 31.02 -24.40 3.26
C GLY A 343 31.05 -25.74 2.53
N GLY A 344 32.02 -25.93 1.63
CA GLY A 344 32.27 -27.22 1.01
C GLY A 344 32.60 -28.30 2.05
N GLY A 345 31.81 -29.38 2.09
CA GLY A 345 32.24 -30.65 2.69
C GLY A 345 31.50 -31.13 3.94
N PHE A 346 30.17 -31.25 3.91
CA PHE A 346 29.52 -32.32 4.68
C PHE A 346 29.20 -33.46 3.74
N GLY A 347 29.86 -34.61 3.94
CA GLY A 347 29.71 -35.82 3.12
C GLY A 347 28.23 -36.21 3.01
N ARG A 348 27.74 -36.30 1.77
CA ARG A 348 26.31 -36.48 1.51
C ARG A 348 26.01 -37.94 1.18
N PRO A 349 24.94 -38.52 1.74
CA PRO A 349 24.50 -39.86 1.37
C PRO A 349 24.06 -39.91 -0.11
N PRO A 350 24.23 -41.05 -0.79
CA PRO A 350 23.87 -41.21 -2.19
C PRO A 350 22.38 -40.99 -2.42
N THR A 351 22.04 -40.31 -3.52
CA THR A 351 20.67 -40.08 -3.97
C THR A 351 20.06 -41.39 -4.47
N ILE A 352 19.13 -41.96 -3.71
CA ILE A 352 18.22 -43.02 -4.18
C ILE A 352 16.93 -42.32 -4.64
N ASP A 353 16.59 -42.42 -5.93
CA ASP A 353 15.36 -41.89 -6.52
C ASP A 353 14.23 -42.93 -6.41
N GLU A 354 13.28 -42.69 -5.51
CA GLU A 354 12.11 -43.57 -5.32
C GLU A 354 10.92 -43.21 -6.23
N GLU A 355 10.96 -42.04 -6.90
CA GLU A 355 9.84 -41.52 -7.71
C GLU A 355 9.83 -41.96 -9.18
N GLU A 356 10.89 -42.62 -9.67
CA GLU A 356 11.03 -43.04 -11.08
C GLU A 356 9.99 -44.12 -11.49
N ASN A 357 9.30 -44.73 -10.52
CA ASN A 357 8.39 -45.86 -10.74
C ASN A 357 6.89 -45.52 -10.78
N ASN A 358 6.48 -44.25 -10.75
CA ASN A 358 5.05 -43.90 -10.80
C ASN A 358 4.54 -43.76 -12.25
N PRO A 359 3.70 -44.69 -12.76
CA PRO A 359 3.19 -44.61 -14.12
C PRO A 359 2.28 -43.38 -14.28
N LEU A 360 2.42 -42.72 -15.43
CA LEU A 360 1.53 -41.62 -15.85
C LEU A 360 0.09 -42.14 -15.89
N VAL A 361 -0.81 -41.58 -15.08
CA VAL A 361 -2.24 -41.82 -15.19
C VAL A 361 -2.79 -40.90 -16.29
N PRO A 362 -3.21 -41.43 -17.46
CA PRO A 362 -3.75 -40.60 -18.52
C PRO A 362 -5.07 -39.96 -18.07
N THR A 363 -5.09 -38.65 -17.89
CA THR A 363 -6.33 -37.92 -17.64
C THR A 363 -7.08 -37.73 -18.96
N LYS A 364 -8.02 -38.62 -19.25
CA LYS A 364 -8.92 -38.49 -20.41
C LYS A 364 -9.88 -37.33 -20.15
N ARG A 365 -9.59 -36.15 -20.71
CA ARG A 365 -10.47 -34.98 -20.67
C ARG A 365 -11.68 -35.24 -21.56
N THR A 366 -12.78 -35.74 -21.01
CA THR A 366 -14.07 -35.77 -21.73
C THR A 366 -14.64 -34.36 -21.77
N SER A 367 -14.40 -33.66 -22.87
CA SER A 367 -15.13 -32.46 -23.23
C SER A 367 -16.62 -32.82 -23.38
N ARG A 368 -17.43 -32.62 -22.34
CA ARG A 368 -18.90 -32.56 -22.49
C ARG A 368 -19.24 -31.27 -23.25
N ARG A 369 -19.21 -31.36 -24.57
CA ARG A 369 -19.72 -30.33 -25.48
C ARG A 369 -21.23 -30.49 -25.58
N SER A 370 -21.98 -29.99 -24.61
CA SER A 370 -23.43 -29.79 -24.75
C SER A 370 -23.69 -28.30 -25.00
N THR A 371 -23.55 -27.90 -26.25
CA THR A 371 -24.12 -26.64 -26.76
C THR A 371 -24.47 -26.87 -28.22
N PRO A 372 -25.75 -26.88 -28.61
CA PRO A 372 -26.15 -27.01 -30.01
C PRO A 372 -26.00 -25.65 -30.68
N GLY A 373 -25.18 -25.59 -31.72
CA GLY A 373 -24.99 -24.36 -32.50
C GLY A 373 -24.02 -24.59 -33.65
N HIS A 374 -24.57 -24.90 -34.82
CA HIS A 374 -23.83 -24.86 -36.08
C HIS A 374 -23.30 -23.45 -36.31
N SER A 375 -21.99 -23.30 -36.50
CA SER A 375 -21.44 -22.21 -37.30
C SER A 375 -20.57 -22.84 -38.38
N ARG A 376 -21.02 -22.71 -39.63
CA ARG A 376 -20.24 -22.96 -40.83
C ARG A 376 -19.32 -21.76 -41.01
N TYR A 377 -18.01 -21.94 -40.85
CA TYR A 377 -17.00 -21.22 -41.60
C TYR A 377 -15.73 -22.06 -41.54
N GLY A 378 -15.38 -22.68 -42.67
CA GLY A 378 -14.14 -23.39 -42.86
C GLY A 378 -13.03 -22.43 -43.27
N SER A 379 -11.83 -22.71 -42.81
CA SER A 379 -10.59 -22.26 -43.44
C SER A 379 -9.53 -23.32 -43.18
N GLU A 380 -9.46 -24.29 -44.10
CA GLU A 380 -8.26 -25.07 -44.37
C GLU A 380 -7.28 -24.18 -45.15
N VAL A 381 -6.05 -24.05 -44.66
CA VAL A 381 -4.75 -24.07 -45.39
C VAL A 381 -3.73 -24.35 -44.29
N GLY A 382 -2.92 -25.40 -44.28
CA GLY A 382 -2.23 -26.08 -45.37
C GLY A 382 -0.73 -25.90 -45.12
N SER A 383 -0.13 -26.92 -44.51
CA SER A 383 1.31 -27.09 -44.29
C SER A 383 2.02 -27.51 -45.59
N GLU A 384 3.16 -26.88 -45.89
CA GLU A 384 4.32 -27.30 -46.71
C GLU A 384 5.13 -26.00 -46.94
N ILE A 385 6.44 -25.84 -46.64
CA ILE A 385 7.64 -26.69 -46.73
C ILE A 385 8.56 -26.40 -45.54
#